data_AF-A0A482ZSV7-F1
#
_entry.id   AF-A0A482ZSV7-F1
#
_cell.length_a   1.000
_cell.length_b   1.000
_cell.length_c   1.000
_cell.angle_alpha   90.00
_cell.angle_beta   90.00
_cell.angle_gamma   90.00
#
_symmetry.space_group_name_H-M   'P 1'
#
loop_
_entity.id
_entity.type
_entity.pdbx_description
1 polymer ?
#
loop_
_entity_poly.entity_id
_entity_poly.type
_entity_poly.pdbx_seq_one_letter_code
_entity_poly.pdbx_strand_id
1 'polypeptide(L)'
;MSLLEKEYKELEQIQEKILADNALSSEMETFLDLIVKSGNEVEVLGYMNTLGFSTIEEVRGALKKHQKYSAISTGLAIAGGAVLLAMLFSK
;
A
#
# COMPACT_ATOMS: atom_id res chain seq x y z
N MET A 1 -6.99 2.23 14.06
CA MET A 1 -6.82 3.71 14.08
C MET A 1 -7.26 4.22 12.73
N SER A 2 -7.93 5.37 12.63
CA SER A 2 -8.37 5.93 11.33
C SER A 2 -7.30 6.86 10.79
N LEU A 3 -7.11 6.90 9.46
CA LEU A 3 -6.29 7.92 8.81
C LEU A 3 -6.96 9.30 8.91
N LEU A 4 -6.15 10.35 8.88
CA LEU A 4 -6.60 11.73 8.75
C LEU A 4 -6.96 12.04 7.28
N GLU A 5 -7.78 13.07 7.03
CA GLU A 5 -8.17 13.45 5.65
C GLU A 5 -6.96 13.74 4.75
N LYS A 6 -5.89 14.36 5.30
CA LYS A 6 -4.64 14.60 4.55
C LYS A 6 -3.93 13.31 4.19
N GLU A 7 -3.96 12.33 5.08
CA GLU A 7 -3.32 11.03 4.89
C GLU A 7 -4.08 10.17 3.89
N TYR A 8 -5.41 10.29 3.85
CA TYR A 8 -6.22 9.68 2.80
C TYR A 8 -5.94 10.28 1.42
N LYS A 9 -5.81 11.61 1.32
CA LYS A 9 -5.41 12.27 0.05
C LYS A 9 -4.03 11.83 -0.39
N GLU A 10 -3.10 11.68 0.54
CA GLU A 10 -1.76 11.17 0.25
C GLU A 10 -1.81 9.71 -0.23
N LEU A 11 -2.60 8.87 0.42
CA LEU A 11 -2.83 7.48 -0.01
C LEU A 11 -3.42 7.44 -1.43
N GLU A 12 -4.45 8.25 -1.72
CA GLU A 12 -5.06 8.35 -3.05
C GLU A 12 -4.04 8.78 -4.12
N GLN A 13 -3.26 9.84 -3.85
CA GLN A 13 -2.22 10.32 -4.78
C GLN A 13 -1.15 9.27 -5.07
N ILE A 14 -0.68 8.57 -4.04
CA ILE A 14 0.34 7.53 -4.24
C ILE A 14 -0.28 6.34 -4.98
N GLN A 15 -1.53 5.98 -4.70
CA GLN A 15 -2.23 4.92 -5.44
C GLN A 15 -2.33 5.23 -6.93
N GLU A 16 -2.68 6.47 -7.31
CA GLU A 16 -2.69 6.89 -8.71
C GLU A 16 -1.31 6.74 -9.37
N LYS A 17 -0.24 7.11 -8.65
CA LYS A 17 1.13 6.94 -9.15
C LYS A 17 1.53 5.47 -9.29
N ILE A 18 1.10 4.60 -8.37
CA ILE A 18 1.34 3.16 -8.44
C ILE A 18 0.64 2.58 -9.68
N LEU A 19 -0.63 2.94 -9.91
CA LEU A 19 -1.40 2.50 -11.07
C LEU A 19 -0.81 3.02 -12.39
N ALA A 20 -0.19 4.21 -12.38
CA ALA A 20 0.50 4.79 -13.52
C ALA A 20 1.96 4.30 -13.71
N ASP A 21 2.44 3.34 -12.90
CA ASP A 21 3.84 2.87 -12.85
C ASP A 21 4.90 3.99 -12.66
N ASN A 22 4.48 5.09 -12.02
CA ASN A 22 5.30 6.28 -11.77
C ASN A 22 5.65 6.49 -10.30
N ALA A 23 5.20 5.61 -9.39
CA ALA A 23 5.51 5.71 -7.97
C ALA A 23 6.98 5.36 -7.68
N LEU A 24 7.62 6.22 -6.88
CA LEU A 24 8.95 5.97 -6.35
C LEU A 24 8.90 4.95 -5.19
N SER A 25 10.01 4.25 -4.96
CA SER A 25 10.11 3.30 -3.83
C SER A 25 9.81 3.96 -2.47
N SER A 26 10.25 5.21 -2.27
CA SER A 26 9.95 5.97 -1.05
C SER A 26 8.45 6.27 -0.91
N GLU A 27 7.75 6.53 -2.01
CA GLU A 27 6.30 6.75 -1.99
C GLU A 27 5.56 5.44 -1.70
N MET A 28 6.03 4.32 -2.26
CA MET A 28 5.48 2.99 -1.94
C MET A 28 5.70 2.61 -0.46
N GLU A 29 6.81 3.03 0.15
CA GLU A 29 7.03 2.87 1.59
C GLU A 29 6.04 3.71 2.41
N THR A 30 5.87 4.98 2.06
CA THR A 30 4.85 5.85 2.70
C THR A 30 3.46 5.25 2.54
N PHE A 31 3.14 4.71 1.38
CA PHE A 31 1.86 4.08 1.11
C PHE A 31 1.62 2.85 1.99
N LEU A 32 2.63 1.98 2.13
CA LEU A 32 2.59 0.84 3.04
C LEU A 32 2.36 1.29 4.49
N ASP A 33 3.04 2.33 4.94
CA ASP A 33 2.88 2.89 6.29
C ASP A 33 1.46 3.42 6.53
N LEU A 34 0.87 4.09 5.54
CA LEU A 34 -0.51 4.58 5.61
C LEU A 34 -1.51 3.43 5.67
N ILE A 35 -1.30 2.36 4.90
CA ILE A 35 -2.18 1.18 4.97
C ILE A 35 -2.07 0.50 6.34
N VAL A 36 -0.87 0.29 6.87
CA VAL A 36 -0.68 -0.28 8.21
C VAL A 36 -1.32 0.61 9.28
N LYS A 37 -1.15 1.94 9.19
CA LYS A 37 -1.76 2.90 10.11
C LYS A 37 -3.29 2.85 10.09
N SER A 38 -3.88 2.60 8.92
CA SER A 38 -5.33 2.43 8.77
C SER A 38 -5.88 1.14 9.40
N GLY A 39 -4.99 0.22 9.84
CA GLY A 39 -5.35 -1.07 10.41
C GLY A 39 -5.65 -2.15 9.37
N ASN A 40 -5.29 -1.93 8.10
CA ASN A 40 -5.53 -2.86 6.99
C ASN A 40 -4.26 -3.64 6.60
N GLU A 41 -3.40 -3.92 7.58
CA GLU A 41 -2.16 -4.69 7.37
C GLU A 41 -2.44 -6.12 6.95
N VAL A 42 -3.54 -6.71 7.42
CA VAL A 42 -3.92 -8.10 7.12
C VAL A 42 -4.29 -8.26 5.65
N GLU A 43 -4.95 -7.26 5.07
CA GLU A 43 -5.31 -7.21 3.67
C GLU A 43 -4.06 -7.13 2.80
N VAL A 44 -3.09 -6.27 3.17
CA VAL A 44 -1.79 -6.20 2.49
C VAL A 44 -1.08 -7.55 2.55
N LEU A 45 -0.96 -8.13 3.75
CA LEU A 45 -0.30 -9.41 3.93
C LEU A 45 -1.02 -10.55 3.21
N GLY A 46 -2.34 -10.52 3.14
CA GLY A 46 -3.12 -11.51 2.38
C GLY A 46 -2.69 -11.59 0.92
N TYR A 47 -2.50 -10.44 0.28
CA TYR A 47 -1.98 -10.37 -1.09
C TYR A 47 -0.49 -10.68 -1.16
N MET A 48 0.30 -10.11 -0.26
CA MET A 48 1.76 -10.21 -0.29
C MET A 48 2.26 -11.63 0.06
N ASN A 49 1.49 -12.41 0.82
CA ASN A 49 1.78 -13.80 1.12
C ASN A 49 1.73 -14.68 -0.14
N THR A 50 0.89 -14.34 -1.12
CA THR A 50 0.89 -14.99 -2.44
C THR A 50 2.17 -14.76 -3.23
N LEU A 51 2.92 -13.71 -2.87
CA LEU A 51 4.20 -13.34 -3.46
C LEU A 51 5.40 -13.83 -2.62
N GLY A 52 5.14 -14.57 -1.54
CA GLY A 52 6.17 -15.09 -0.64
C GLY A 52 6.60 -14.15 0.47
N PHE A 53 5.90 -13.03 0.69
CA PHE A 53 6.15 -12.13 1.81
C PHE A 53 5.18 -12.43 2.96
N SER A 54 5.73 -12.83 4.10
CA SER A 54 4.95 -13.17 5.30
C SER A 54 4.77 -11.99 6.24
N THR A 55 5.58 -10.93 6.09
CA THR A 55 5.59 -9.76 6.99
C THR A 55 5.70 -8.44 6.23
N ILE A 56 5.23 -7.36 6.86
CA ILE A 56 5.31 -6.00 6.32
C ILE A 56 6.77 -5.57 6.18
N GLU A 57 7.64 -6.02 7.09
CA GLU A 57 9.07 -5.78 7.07
C GLU A 57 9.73 -6.37 5.83
N GLU A 58 9.30 -7.57 5.39
CA GLU A 58 9.82 -8.18 4.16
C GLU A 58 9.34 -7.41 2.92
N VAL A 59 8.07 -6.97 2.89
CA VAL A 59 7.55 -6.10 1.83
C VAL A 59 8.36 -4.80 1.77
N ARG A 60 8.58 -4.15 2.92
CA ARG A 60 9.39 -2.94 3.03
C ARG A 60 10.84 -3.19 2.59
N GLY A 61 11.41 -4.33 2.98
CA GLY A 61 12.74 -4.75 2.56
C GLY A 61 12.86 -4.92 1.05
N ALA A 62 11.82 -5.42 0.40
CA ALA A 62 11.77 -5.55 -1.05
C ALA A 62 11.64 -4.19 -1.76
N LEU A 63 10.84 -3.26 -1.22
CA LEU A 63 10.74 -1.89 -1.73
C LEU A 63 12.08 -1.15 -1.67
N LYS A 64 12.82 -1.28 -0.55
CA LYS A 64 14.15 -0.66 -0.34
C LYS A 64 15.23 -1.17 -1.29
N LYS A 65 15.11 -2.42 -1.73
CA LYS A 65 16.07 -3.00 -2.70
C LYS A 65 15.88 -2.46 -4.12
N HIS A 66 14.96 -1.50 -4.34
CA HIS A 66 14.61 -0.92 -5.65
C HIS A 66 14.33 -1.98 -6.73
N GLN A 67 13.98 -3.20 -6.32
CA GLN A 67 13.47 -4.19 -7.27
C GLN A 67 12.07 -3.73 -7.63
N LYS A 68 11.90 -3.19 -8.85
CA LYS A 68 10.58 -2.96 -9.47
C LYS A 68 9.87 -4.32 -9.61
N TYR A 69 9.30 -4.82 -8.53
CA TYR A 69 8.39 -5.94 -8.57
C TYR A 69 7.02 -5.40 -8.93
N SER A 70 6.64 -5.55 -10.20
CA SER A 70 5.27 -5.34 -10.68
C SER A 70 4.24 -6.06 -9.80
N ALA A 71 4.63 -7.21 -9.21
CA ALA A 71 3.81 -7.93 -8.27
C ALA A 71 3.58 -7.17 -6.94
N ILE A 72 4.61 -6.52 -6.38
CA ILE A 72 4.49 -5.73 -5.15
C ILE A 72 3.66 -4.47 -5.41
N SER A 73 3.89 -3.76 -6.51
CA SER A 73 3.07 -2.58 -6.86
C SER A 73 1.61 -2.97 -7.06
N THR A 74 1.34 -4.12 -7.68
CA THR A 74 -0.02 -4.67 -7.83
C THR A 74 -0.64 -5.00 -6.47
N GLY A 75 0.08 -5.69 -5.59
CA GLY A 75 -0.40 -6.03 -4.26
C GLY A 75 -0.71 -4.78 -3.41
N LEU A 76 0.14 -3.76 -3.49
CA LEU A 76 -0.09 -2.47 -2.85
C LEU A 76 -1.34 -1.78 -3.43
N ALA A 77 -1.46 -1.68 -4.76
CA ALA A 77 -2.61 -1.03 -5.40
C ALA A 77 -3.95 -1.67 -5.00
N ILE A 78 -4.00 -3.01 -4.89
CA ILE A 78 -5.21 -3.71 -4.46
C ILE A 78 -5.53 -3.41 -2.99
N ALA A 79 -4.54 -3.51 -2.10
CA ALA A 79 -4.74 -3.25 -0.68
C ALA A 79 -5.15 -1.79 -0.42
N GLY A 80 -4.47 -0.82 -1.04
CA GLY A 80 -4.85 0.59 -0.94
C GLY A 80 -6.23 0.89 -1.52
N GLY A 81 -6.60 0.23 -2.63
CA GLY A 81 -7.95 0.33 -3.18
C GLY A 81 -9.01 -0.16 -2.19
N ALA A 82 -8.75 -1.25 -1.47
CA ALA A 82 -9.64 -1.72 -0.41
C ALA A 82 -9.77 -0.69 0.73
N VAL A 83 -8.68 -0.06 1.15
CA VAL A 83 -8.68 1.01 2.17
C VAL A 83 -9.50 2.23 1.72
N LEU A 84 -9.30 2.68 0.47
CA LEU A 84 -10.06 3.81 -0.09
C LEU A 84 -11.55 3.49 -0.21
N LEU A 85 -11.91 2.28 -0.64
CA LEU A 85 -13.29 1.83 -0.70
C LEU A 85 -13.92 1.77 0.71
N ALA A 86 -13.22 1.20 1.69
CA ALA A 86 -13.69 1.15 3.08
C ALA A 86 -13.96 2.56 3.64
N MET A 87 -13.13 3.55 3.27
CA MET A 87 -13.36 4.95 3.63
C MET A 87 -14.64 5.52 3.00
N LEU A 88 -14.88 5.25 1.71
CA LEU A 88 -16.10 5.71 1.01
C LEU A 88 -17.38 5.19 1.66
N PHE A 89 -17.35 3.94 2.15
CA PHE A 89 -18.48 3.33 2.86
C PHE A 89 -18.58 3.69 4.34
N SER A 90 -17.55 4.32 4.92
CA SER A 90 -17.52 4.77 6.32
C SER A 90 -17.99 6.22 6.50
N LYS A 91 -18.44 6.88 5.43
CA LYS A 91 -19.07 8.21 5.42
C LYS A 91 -20.59 8.10 5.51
#